data_AF-A0A6A2YW03-F1
#
_entry.id   AF-A0A6A2YW03-F1
#
_cell.length_a   1.000
_cell.length_b   1.000
_cell.length_c   1.000
_cell.angle_alpha   90.00
_cell.angle_beta   90.00
_cell.angle_gamma   90.00
#
_symmetry.space_group_name_H-M   'P 1'
#
loop_
_entity.id
_entity.type
_entity.pdbx_description
1 polymer ?
#
loop_
_entity_poly.entity_id
_entity_poly.type
_entity_poly.pdbx_seq_one_letter_code
_entity_poly.pdbx_strand_id
1 'polypeptide(L)' 'MLTDEHMKRVLIVDTSNENGGDEDVPHEGIGRARRMQVPKLNLQHNVMTEAVEYHVPETIIIDEIGSEVEALAANTIA' A
#
# COMPACT_ATOMS: atom_id res chain seq x y z
N MET A 1 -13.91 7.69 -5.86
CA MET A 1 -12.82 6.78 -5.42
C MET A 1 -11.46 7.34 -5.83
N LEU A 2 -10.38 7.03 -5.07
CA LEU A 2 -9.05 7.61 -5.31
C LEU A 2 -8.46 7.29 -6.70
N THR A 3 -8.59 6.06 -7.17
CA THR A 3 -8.09 5.64 -8.50
C THR A 3 -9.05 6.06 -9.61
N ASP A 4 -10.34 5.75 -9.47
CA ASP A 4 -11.28 5.88 -10.60
C ASP A 4 -11.82 7.30 -10.82
N GLU A 5 -12.01 8.11 -9.77
CA GLU A 5 -12.48 9.49 -9.92
C GLU A 5 -11.34 10.51 -9.99
N HIS A 6 -10.22 10.24 -9.32
CA HIS A 6 -9.09 11.16 -9.27
C HIS A 6 -7.91 10.72 -10.14
N MET A 7 -8.04 9.59 -10.86
CA MET A 7 -7.03 9.06 -11.79
C MET A 7 -5.64 8.88 -11.17
N LYS A 8 -5.58 8.68 -9.85
CA LYS A 8 -4.30 8.52 -9.13
C LYS A 8 -3.79 7.08 -9.21
N ARG A 9 -2.48 6.91 -9.35
CA ARG A 9 -1.80 5.63 -9.15
C ARG A 9 -1.74 5.33 -7.65
N VAL A 10 -2.68 4.54 -7.16
CA VAL A 10 -2.74 4.12 -5.77
C VAL A 10 -2.12 2.73 -5.62
N LEU A 11 -1.25 2.58 -4.61
CA LEU A 11 -0.67 1.30 -4.22
C LEU A 11 -0.93 1.03 -2.74
N ILE A 12 -1.30 -0.21 -2.43
CA ILE A 12 -1.60 -0.67 -1.07
C ILE A 12 -0.54 -1.70 -0.66
N VAL A 13 0.07 -1.48 0.49
CA VAL A 13 0.94 -2.44 1.17
C VAL A 13 0.12 -3.06 2.30
N ASP A 14 -0.05 -4.39 2.24
CA ASP A 14 -0.98 -5.11 3.11
C ASP A 14 -0.33 -6.39 3.64
N THR A 15 -0.50 -6.67 4.94
CA THR A 15 0.02 -7.86 5.63
C THR A 15 -1.01 -8.97 5.81
N SER A 16 -2.29 -8.62 5.79
CA SER A 16 -3.39 -9.46 6.30
C SER A 16 -4.60 -9.53 5.35
N ASN A 17 -4.54 -8.86 4.19
CA ASN A 17 -5.67 -8.65 3.28
C ASN A 17 -6.82 -7.82 3.92
N GLU A 18 -6.52 -7.01 4.93
CA GLU A 18 -7.53 -6.21 5.66
C GLU A 18 -8.00 -5.00 4.85
N ASN A 19 -7.19 -4.49 3.92
CA ASN A 19 -7.54 -3.33 3.10
C ASN A 19 -8.25 -3.72 1.81
N GLY A 20 -9.58 -3.83 1.92
CA GLY A 20 -10.51 -3.90 0.80
C GLY A 20 -10.76 -5.31 0.25
N GLY A 21 -10.46 -6.36 1.02
CA GLY A 21 -10.88 -7.75 0.76
C GLY A 21 -10.24 -8.44 -0.44
N ASP A 22 -10.30 -9.77 -0.45
CA ASP A 22 -9.79 -10.67 -1.52
C ASP A 22 -10.66 -10.68 -2.79
N GLU A 23 -11.68 -9.83 -2.87
CA GLU A 23 -12.70 -9.92 -3.92
C GLU A 23 -12.24 -9.29 -5.24
N ASP A 24 -12.63 -9.93 -6.36
CA ASP A 24 -12.42 -9.45 -7.74
C ASP A 24 -13.17 -8.13 -8.05
N VAL A 25 -13.88 -7.58 -7.07
CA VAL A 25 -14.64 -6.33 -7.19
C VAL A 25 -13.80 -5.16 -6.66
N PRO A 26 -13.57 -4.11 -7.46
CA PRO A 26 -12.88 -2.91 -7.00
C PRO A 26 -13.55 -2.32 -5.76
N HIS A 27 -12.78 -2.17 -4.68
CA HIS A 27 -13.30 -1.67 -3.42
C HIS A 27 -13.74 -0.20 -3.52
N GLU A 28 -14.91 0.14 -2.96
CA GLU A 28 -15.58 1.42 -3.19
C GLU A 28 -14.78 2.66 -2.75
N GLY A 29 -13.78 2.53 -1.88
CA GLY A 29 -12.90 3.64 -1.49
C GLY A 29 -11.68 3.84 -2.39
N ILE A 30 -11.08 2.74 -2.84
CA ILE A 30 -9.72 2.69 -3.42
C ILE A 30 -9.74 2.29 -4.92
N GLY A 31 -10.89 1.87 -5.44
CA GLY A 31 -11.09 1.43 -6.81
C GLY A 31 -10.09 0.34 -7.23
N ARG A 32 -9.43 0.54 -8.37
CA ARG A 32 -8.48 -0.42 -8.98
C ARG A 32 -7.03 -0.30 -8.47
N ALA A 33 -6.86 -0.03 -7.17
CA ALA A 33 -5.53 0.12 -6.59
C ALA A 33 -4.67 -1.14 -6.75
N ARG A 34 -3.36 -0.97 -6.99
CA ARG A 34 -2.40 -2.08 -7.00
C ARG A 34 -2.13 -2.54 -5.57
N ARG A 35 -1.99 -3.84 -5.35
CA ARG A 35 -1.67 -4.41 -4.04
C ARG A 35 -0.30 -5.09 -4.04
N MET A 36 0.45 -4.89 -2.96
CA MET A 36 1.66 -5.63 -2.62
C MET A 36 1.46 -6.32 -1.27
N GLN A 37 1.55 -7.64 -1.29
CA GLN A 37 1.40 -8.48 -0.10
C GLN A 37 2.72 -8.60 0.66
N VAL A 38 2.66 -8.39 1.98
CA VAL A 38 3.81 -8.48 2.87
C VAL A 38 3.91 -9.90 3.41
N PRO A 39 4.93 -10.69 3.03
CA PRO A 39 5.02 -12.10 3.40
C PRO A 39 5.30 -12.34 4.89
N LYS A 40 5.89 -11.36 5.59
CA LYS A 40 6.14 -11.36 7.04
C LYS A 40 6.16 -9.94 7.55
N LEU A 41 5.57 -9.68 8.72
CA LEU A 41 5.51 -8.35 9.34
C LEU A 41 6.87 -7.63 9.39
N ASN A 42 7.93 -8.35 9.76
CA ASN A 42 9.28 -7.78 9.86
C ASN A 42 9.89 -7.37 8.50
N LEU A 43 9.24 -7.67 7.38
CA LEU A 43 9.65 -7.27 6.03
C LEU A 43 8.83 -6.10 5.47
N GLN A 44 7.86 -5.58 6.22
CA GLN A 44 6.96 -4.51 5.77
C GLN A 44 7.73 -3.29 5.23
N HIS A 45 8.73 -2.81 5.97
CA HIS A 45 9.58 -1.68 5.54
C HIS A 45 10.28 -1.90 4.18
N ASN A 46 10.69 -3.14 3.88
CA ASN A 46 11.30 -3.46 2.59
C ASN A 46 10.25 -3.40 1.47
N VAL A 47 9.06 -3.97 1.71
CA VAL A 47 7.95 -3.92 0.75
C VAL A 47 7.49 -2.49 0.50
N MET A 48 7.44 -1.64 1.53
CA MET A 48 7.16 -0.20 1.41
C MET A 48 8.17 0.50 0.48
N THR A 49 9.45 0.15 0.59
CA THR A 49 10.51 0.73 -0.25
C THR A 49 10.36 0.27 -1.70
N GLU A 50 10.23 -1.05 -1.91
CA GLU A 50 10.03 -1.64 -3.24
C GLU A 50 8.79 -1.07 -3.95
N ALA A 51 7.71 -0.84 -3.19
CA ALA A 51 6.49 -0.24 -3.70
C ALA A 51 6.74 1.11 -4.37
N VAL A 52 7.56 1.97 -3.76
CA VAL A 52 7.85 3.29 -4.34
C VAL A 52 8.89 3.20 -5.45
N GLU A 53 9.95 2.42 -5.26
CA GLU A 53 11.02 2.28 -6.24
C GLU A 53 10.55 1.71 -7.58
N TYR A 54 9.70 0.67 -7.57
CA TYR A 54 9.30 -0.04 -8.78
C TYR A 54 7.94 0.39 -9.34
N HIS A 55 7.08 1.01 -8.54
CA HIS A 55 5.71 1.33 -8.97
C HIS A 55 5.37 2.81 -8.96
N VAL A 56 6.22 3.67 -8.39
CA VAL A 56 6.12 5.13 -8.41
C VAL A 56 4.67 5.60 -8.21
N PRO A 57 4.02 5.19 -7.10
CA PRO A 57 2.63 5.54 -6.82
C PRO A 57 2.52 7.03 -6.49
N GLU A 58 1.35 7.61 -6.77
CA GLU A 58 1.00 8.97 -6.32
C GLU A 58 0.39 8.96 -4.92
N THR A 59 -0.08 7.80 -4.47
CA THR A 59 -0.63 7.59 -3.14
C THR A 59 -0.33 6.17 -2.72
N ILE A 60 0.35 6.02 -1.60
CA ILE A 60 0.59 4.73 -0.95
C ILE A 60 -0.30 4.62 0.29
N ILE A 61 -0.93 3.47 0.47
CA ILE A 61 -1.75 3.16 1.64
C ILE A 61 -1.06 1.98 2.34
N ILE A 62 -0.84 2.13 3.64
CA ILE A 62 -0.22 1.12 4.49
C ILE A 62 -1.19 0.89 5.64
N ASP A 63 -1.46 -0.36 5.97
CA ASP A 63 -2.47 -0.73 6.96
C ASP A 63 -2.14 -0.22 8.37
N GLU A 64 -0.97 -0.61 8.87
CA GLU A 64 -0.45 -0.16 10.16
C GLU A 64 1.05 0.12 10.11
N ILE A 65 1.50 1.02 10.99
CA ILE A 65 2.92 1.27 11.28
C ILE A 65 3.15 0.87 12.73
N GLY A 66 3.78 -0.28 12.93
CA GLY A 66 3.98 -0.90 14.25
C GLY A 66 5.40 -0.79 14.79
N SER A 67 6.37 -0.40 13.96
CA SER A 67 7.78 -0.32 14.33
C SER A 67 8.44 1.00 13.93
N GLU A 68 9.54 1.35 14.63
CA GLU A 68 10.34 2.53 14.31
C GLU A 68 10.93 2.47 12.89
N VAL A 69 11.31 1.26 12.44
CA VAL A 69 11.85 1.04 11.09
C VAL A 69 10.80 1.32 10.02
N GLU A 70 9.55 0.90 10.24
CA GLU A 70 8.43 1.22 9.35
C GLU A 70 8.11 2.72 9.35
N ALA A 71 8.14 3.38 10.51
CA ALA A 71 7.93 4.82 10.60
C ALA A 71 9.03 5.60 9.84
N LEU A 72 10.29 5.16 9.94
CA LEU A 72 11.40 5.75 9.19
C LEU A 72 11.26 5.52 7.69
N ALA A 73 10.87 4.31 7.28
CA ALA A 73 10.59 4.01 5.89
C ALA A 73 9.44 4.90 5.36
N ALA A 74 8.35 5.04 6.10
CA ALA A 74 7.23 5.91 5.75
C ALA A 74 7.66 7.38 5.59
N ASN A 75 8.53 7.89 6.47
CA ASN A 75 9.07 9.25 6.37
C ASN A 75 9.94 9.43 5.11
N THR A 76 10.68 8.40 4.73
CA THR A 76 11.60 8.45 3.59
C THR A 76 10.87 8.42 2.24
N ILE A 77 9.71 7.76 2.18
CA ILE A 77 8.95 7.55 0.95
C ILE A 77 7.77 8.52 0.74
N ALA A 78 7.48 9.37 1.72
CA ALA A 78 6.38 10.34 1.70
C ALA A 78 6.76 11.68 1.05
#